data_AF-X6NLQ8-F1
#
_entry.id   AF-X6NLQ8-F1
#
_cell.length_a   1.000
_cell.length_b   1.000
_cell.length_c   1.000
_cell.angle_alpha   90.00
_cell.angle_beta   90.00
_cell.angle_gamma   90.00
#
_symmetry.space_group_name_H-M   'P 1'
#
loop_
_entity.id
_entity.type
_entity.pdbx_description
1 polymer ?
#
loop_
_entity_poly.entity_id
_entity_poly.type
_entity_poly.pdbx_seq_one_letter_code
_entity_poly.pdbx_strand_id
1 'polypeptide(L)'
;MPKAKFKTSMVLGVRRQRRVVQLKDIKNKEKRKQVWAKRKVEIAKTKDKLYQKRRKKRLKFGFKAAPFEIKTQESKRVPDETTITGYDEEVEGEHQMDEFSAHFSQLAKPKICITTSIRPMKVHFFFLLQKKKRTPFSPFN
;
A
#
# COMPACT_ATOMS: atom_id res chain seq x y z
N MET A 1 1.22 5.49 23.24
CA MET A 1 0.88 6.93 23.29
C MET A 1 -0.57 7.12 22.84
N PRO A 2 -1.50 7.53 23.72
CA PRO A 2 -2.88 7.77 23.34
C PRO A 2 -2.95 8.87 22.28
N LYS A 3 -3.61 8.60 21.14
CA LYS A 3 -3.92 9.64 20.15
C LYS A 3 -4.70 10.71 20.90
N ALA A 4 -4.21 11.95 20.93
CA ALA A 4 -4.98 13.07 21.47
C ALA A 4 -6.30 13.15 20.68
N LYS A 5 -7.37 12.61 21.26
CA LYS A 5 -8.72 12.65 20.71
C LYS A 5 -9.20 14.09 20.91
N PHE A 6 -8.85 14.99 19.99
CA PHE A 6 -9.52 16.28 19.91
C PHE A 6 -11.00 15.97 19.73
N LYS A 7 -11.86 16.45 20.64
CA LYS A 7 -13.32 16.37 20.49
C LYS A 7 -13.65 17.01 19.13
N THR A 8 -14.05 16.18 18.16
CA THR A 8 -14.26 16.57 16.77
C THR A 8 -15.18 17.78 16.66
N SER A 9 -16.16 17.89 17.57
CA SER A 9 -17.10 19.01 17.69
C SER A 9 -16.45 20.37 17.97
N MET A 10 -15.40 20.46 18.80
CA MET A 10 -14.78 21.76 19.15
C MET A 10 -14.03 22.40 17.97
N VAL A 11 -13.55 21.59 17.01
CA VAL A 11 -12.78 22.06 15.83
C VAL A 11 -13.69 22.28 14.60
N LEU A 12 -14.98 21.92 14.72
CA LEU A 12 -15.95 21.89 13.63
C LEU A 12 -17.02 23.00 13.72
N GLY A 13 -17.05 23.76 14.82
CA GLY A 13 -18.14 24.68 15.11
C GLY A 13 -17.83 26.13 14.83
N VAL A 14 -18.62 26.80 13.98
CA VAL A 14 -18.78 28.26 14.11
C VAL A 14 -19.68 28.51 15.31
N ARG A 15 -19.23 29.32 16.26
CA ARG A 15 -20.03 29.70 17.45
C ARG A 15 -21.10 30.67 16.99
N ARG A 16 -22.34 30.21 16.83
CA ARG A 16 -23.50 31.06 16.56
C ARG A 16 -24.47 30.85 17.72
N GLN A 17 -24.72 31.91 18.51
CA GLN A 17 -25.58 31.88 19.70
C GLN A 17 -25.38 30.61 20.56
N ARG A 18 -24.28 30.55 21.31
CA ARG A 18 -23.93 29.47 22.27
C ARG A 18 -23.87 28.02 21.72
N ARG A 19 -24.28 27.73 20.48
CA ARG A 19 -24.22 26.39 19.87
C ARG A 19 -23.04 26.23 18.91
N VAL A 20 -22.50 25.02 18.88
CA VAL A 20 -21.45 24.57 17.96
C VAL A 20 -22.14 23.98 16.72
N VAL A 21 -22.11 24.70 15.60
CA VAL A 21 -22.76 24.28 14.34
C VAL A 21 -21.78 23.48 13.49
N GLN A 22 -22.08 22.24 13.10
CA GLN A 22 -21.17 21.46 12.26
C GLN A 22 -21.11 22.05 10.84
N LEU A 23 -19.99 21.86 10.14
CA LEU A 23 -19.83 22.36 8.76
C LEU A 23 -20.92 21.88 7.79
N LYS A 24 -21.46 20.67 7.99
CA LYS A 24 -22.55 20.11 7.17
C LYS A 24 -23.86 20.89 7.34
N ASP A 25 -24.09 21.42 8.54
CA ASP A 25 -25.30 22.13 8.93
C ASP A 25 -25.33 23.59 8.40
N ILE A 26 -24.19 24.10 7.90
CA ILE A 26 -24.09 25.42 7.28
C ILE A 26 -24.74 25.35 5.90
N LYS A 27 -25.97 25.87 5.79
CA LYS A 27 -26.75 25.91 4.53
C LYS A 27 -26.08 26.79 3.45
N ASN A 28 -25.50 27.93 3.83
CA ASN A 28 -24.84 28.85 2.90
C ASN A 28 -23.50 28.28 2.38
N LYS A 29 -23.42 28.06 1.06
CA LYS A 29 -22.24 27.48 0.37
C LYS A 29 -20.96 28.32 0.55
N GLU A 30 -21.04 29.62 0.37
CA GLU A 30 -19.88 30.53 0.47
C GLU A 30 -19.33 30.56 1.89
N LYS A 31 -20.20 30.70 2.89
CA LYS A 31 -19.80 30.65 4.30
C LYS A 31 -19.22 29.27 4.66
N ARG A 32 -19.81 28.19 4.18
CA ARG A 32 -19.29 26.82 4.40
C ARG A 32 -17.90 26.63 3.81
N LYS A 33 -17.65 27.14 2.60
CA LYS A 33 -16.32 27.11 1.95
C LYS A 33 -15.28 27.90 2.74
N GLN A 34 -15.62 29.12 3.19
CA GLN A 34 -14.73 29.96 4.00
C GLN A 34 -14.33 29.29 5.33
N VAL A 35 -15.31 28.71 6.04
CA VAL A 35 -15.08 27.99 7.30
C VAL A 35 -14.22 26.74 7.08
N TRP A 36 -14.46 25.99 6.00
CA TRP A 36 -13.64 24.83 5.63
C TRP A 36 -12.18 25.21 5.35
N ALA A 37 -11.94 26.32 4.63
CA ALA A 37 -10.59 26.81 4.36
C ALA A 37 -9.85 27.19 5.65
N LYS A 38 -10.49 27.94 6.55
CA LYS A 38 -9.94 28.26 7.89
C LYS A 38 -9.60 27.00 8.68
N ARG A 39 -10.48 26.01 8.66
CA ARG A 39 -10.27 24.71 9.32
C ARG A 39 -9.05 23.96 8.77
N LYS A 40 -8.85 23.94 7.45
CA LYS A 40 -7.66 23.31 6.86
C LYS A 40 -6.37 23.94 7.38
N VAL A 41 -6.34 25.27 7.50
CA VAL A 41 -5.19 26.01 8.04
C VAL A 41 -4.95 25.66 9.52
N GLU A 42 -6.00 25.63 10.35
CA GLU A 42 -5.88 25.26 11.76
C GLU A 42 -5.42 23.81 11.96
N ILE A 43 -5.94 22.87 11.16
CA ILE A 43 -5.50 21.48 11.16
C ILE A 43 -4.03 21.38 10.76
N ALA A 44 -3.57 22.14 9.76
CA ALA A 44 -2.16 22.16 9.39
C ALA A 44 -1.28 22.70 10.52
N LYS A 45 -1.66 23.83 11.14
CA LYS A 45 -0.94 24.42 12.29
C LYS A 45 -0.84 23.46 13.47
N THR A 46 -1.92 22.76 13.79
CA THR A 46 -1.93 21.78 14.89
C THR A 46 -1.07 20.55 14.59
N LYS A 47 -1.13 20.03 13.35
CA LYS A 47 -0.27 18.93 12.89
C LYS A 47 1.21 19.31 12.97
N ASP A 48 1.58 20.49 12.50
CA ASP A 48 2.96 20.98 12.57
C ASP A 48 3.44 21.12 14.02
N LYS A 49 2.65 21.73 14.91
CA LYS A 49 2.96 21.80 16.35
C LYS A 49 3.18 20.41 16.96
N LEU A 50 2.37 19.41 16.61
CA LEU A 50 2.54 18.04 17.09
C LEU A 50 3.82 17.40 16.53
N TYR A 51 4.13 17.64 15.26
CA TYR A 51 5.36 17.18 14.62
C TYR A 51 6.60 17.76 15.31
N GLN A 52 6.64 19.09 15.53
CA GLN A 52 7.74 19.76 16.22
C GLN A 52 7.92 19.25 17.66
N LYS A 53 6.81 19.00 18.39
CA LYS A 53 6.87 18.39 19.73
C LYS A 53 7.50 17.00 19.69
N ARG A 54 7.15 16.16 18.71
CA ARG A 54 7.75 14.82 18.53
C ARG A 54 9.23 14.91 18.19
N ARG A 55 9.60 15.82 17.29
CA ARG A 55 11.00 16.09 16.90
C ARG A 55 11.85 16.49 18.11
N LYS A 56 11.37 17.43 18.93
CA LYS A 56 12.05 17.85 20.18
C LYS A 56 12.21 16.70 21.17
N LYS A 57 11.18 15.88 21.38
CA LYS A 57 11.26 14.70 22.26
C LYS A 57 12.27 13.67 21.74
N ARG A 58 12.32 13.45 20.43
CA ARG A 58 13.27 12.54 19.79
C ARG A 58 14.71 13.00 19.92
N LEU A 59 14.96 14.31 19.81
CA LEU A 59 16.29 14.89 20.00
C LEU A 59 16.78 14.72 21.44
N LYS A 60 15.90 14.85 22.44
CA LYS A 60 16.26 14.76 23.87
C LYS A 60 16.39 13.34 24.41
N PHE A 61 15.49 12.43 24.01
CA PHE A 61 15.33 11.11 24.61
C PHE A 61 15.49 9.96 23.61
N GLY A 62 15.93 10.26 22.38
CA GLY A 62 16.11 9.28 21.30
C GLY A 62 14.81 8.84 20.62
N PHE A 63 14.94 7.92 19.66
CA PHE A 63 13.83 7.43 18.83
C PHE A 63 12.72 6.72 19.64
N LYS A 64 13.12 5.94 20.67
CA LYS A 64 12.20 5.16 21.53
C LYS A 64 11.19 6.03 22.28
N ALA A 65 11.51 7.30 22.58
CA ALA A 65 10.64 8.20 23.33
C ALA A 65 9.49 8.81 22.50
N ALA A 66 9.62 8.85 21.17
CA ALA A 66 8.59 9.35 20.26
C ALA A 66 8.56 8.52 18.96
N PRO A 67 8.09 7.25 19.06
CA PRO A 67 8.03 6.36 17.90
C PRO A 67 7.05 6.91 16.86
N PHE A 68 7.45 6.82 15.61
CA PHE A 68 6.62 7.18 14.46
C PHE A 68 6.76 6.10 13.41
N GLU A 69 5.66 5.42 13.11
CA GLU A 69 5.58 4.40 12.07
C GLU A 69 4.90 4.98 10.84
N ILE A 70 5.51 4.77 9.69
CA ILE A 70 4.91 5.04 8.39
C ILE A 70 4.11 3.80 8.00
N LYS A 71 2.79 3.89 8.07
CA LYS A 71 1.90 2.79 7.67
C LYS A 71 1.74 2.77 6.15
N THR A 72 2.50 1.92 5.47
CA THR A 72 2.38 1.63 4.03
C THR A 72 1.22 0.67 3.75
N GLN A 73 0.82 0.51 2.49
CA GLN A 73 -0.22 -0.45 2.11
C GLN A 73 0.19 -1.90 2.47
N GLU A 74 1.46 -2.25 2.26
CA GLU A 74 2.03 -3.55 2.66
C GLU A 74 1.89 -3.81 4.16
N SER A 75 2.21 -2.83 5.03
CA SER A 75 2.06 -2.97 6.48
C SER A 75 0.61 -3.13 6.97
N LYS A 76 -0.37 -2.90 6.09
CA LYS A 76 -1.80 -2.99 6.41
C LYS A 76 -2.46 -4.23 5.79
N ARG A 77 -1.72 -5.05 5.02
CA ARG A 77 -2.24 -6.32 4.54
C ARG A 77 -2.63 -7.17 5.75
N VAL A 78 -3.76 -7.86 5.61
CA VAL A 78 -4.17 -8.87 6.60
C VAL A 78 -3.21 -10.06 6.40
N PRO A 79 -2.55 -10.54 7.46
CA PRO A 79 -1.73 -11.73 7.35
C PRO A 79 -2.60 -12.91 6.88
N ASP A 80 -2.13 -13.64 5.88
CA ASP A 80 -2.80 -14.81 5.33
C ASP A 80 -2.22 -16.06 6.00
N GLU A 81 -3.10 -17.02 6.33
CA GLU A 81 -2.74 -18.29 6.97
C GLU A 81 -1.83 -19.14 6.08
N THR A 82 -1.95 -18.99 4.75
CA THR A 82 -1.13 -19.72 3.77
C THR A 82 0.25 -19.10 3.53
N THR A 83 0.59 -18.00 4.21
CA THR A 83 1.90 -17.37 4.04
C THR A 83 3.00 -18.19 4.70
N ILE A 84 3.87 -18.78 3.90
CA ILE A 84 5.06 -19.49 4.37
C ILE A 84 6.02 -18.46 4.99
N THR A 85 6.16 -18.47 6.31
CA THR A 85 7.06 -17.57 7.04
C THR A 85 8.46 -18.15 7.29
N GLY A 86 8.67 -19.44 7.01
CA GLY A 86 9.92 -20.16 7.32
C GLY A 86 10.11 -21.42 6.46
N TYR A 87 11.12 -22.23 6.82
CA TYR A 87 11.39 -23.52 6.19
C TYR A 87 10.36 -24.55 6.66
N ASP A 88 9.63 -25.16 5.73
CA ASP A 88 8.56 -26.12 5.99
C ASP A 88 8.84 -27.40 5.21
N GLU A 89 9.14 -28.49 5.93
CA GLU A 89 9.52 -29.79 5.37
C GLU A 89 8.36 -30.43 4.58
N GLU A 90 7.11 -30.13 4.94
CA GLU A 90 5.94 -30.65 4.24
C GLU A 90 5.85 -30.06 2.83
N VAL A 91 6.00 -28.74 2.74
CA VAL A 91 5.96 -27.99 1.46
C VAL A 91 7.13 -28.40 0.54
N GLU A 92 8.32 -28.62 1.10
CA GLU A 92 9.45 -29.10 0.30
C GLU A 92 9.28 -30.54 -0.17
N GLY A 93 8.70 -31.40 0.67
CA GLY A 93 8.33 -32.76 0.28
C GLY A 93 7.37 -32.76 -0.90
N GLU A 94 6.32 -31.93 -0.85
CA GLU A 94 5.39 -31.76 -1.97
C GLU A 94 6.09 -31.23 -3.24
N HIS A 95 6.98 -30.24 -3.11
CA HIS A 95 7.76 -29.71 -4.23
C HIS A 95 8.73 -30.73 -4.85
N GLN A 96 9.23 -31.68 -4.08
CA GLN A 96 10.11 -32.75 -4.59
C GLN A 96 9.34 -33.83 -5.35
N MET A 97 8.09 -34.10 -4.95
CA MET A 97 7.25 -35.14 -5.55
C MET A 97 6.44 -34.64 -6.76
N ASP A 98 6.37 -33.32 -6.98
CA ASP A 98 5.72 -32.67 -8.14
C ASP A 98 6.30 -33.15 -9.48
N GLU A 99 5.45 -33.39 -10.47
CA GLU A 99 5.85 -33.78 -11.82
C GLU A 99 6.79 -32.77 -12.49
N PHE A 100 6.73 -31.49 -12.08
CA PHE A 100 7.59 -30.43 -12.59
C PHE A 100 8.86 -30.19 -11.75
N SER A 101 9.07 -30.94 -10.66
CA SER A 101 10.22 -30.76 -9.77
C SER A 101 11.56 -30.78 -10.52
N ALA A 102 11.74 -31.76 -11.41
CA ALA A 102 12.95 -31.87 -12.24
C ALA A 102 13.17 -30.65 -13.16
N HIS A 103 12.10 -29.99 -13.60
CA HIS A 103 12.18 -28.78 -14.42
C HIS A 103 12.54 -27.55 -13.59
N PHE A 104 11.96 -27.40 -12.39
CA PHE A 104 12.24 -26.29 -11.50
C PHE A 104 13.65 -26.38 -10.88
N SER A 105 14.13 -27.59 -10.59
CA SER A 105 15.50 -27.86 -10.13
C SER A 105 16.54 -27.81 -11.24
N GLN A 106 16.17 -27.44 -12.48
CA GLN A 106 17.05 -27.34 -13.66
C GLN A 106 17.74 -28.66 -14.06
N LEU A 107 17.30 -29.79 -13.49
CA LEU A 107 17.80 -31.12 -13.82
C LEU A 107 17.34 -31.54 -15.23
N ALA A 108 16.11 -31.19 -15.59
CA ALA A 108 15.53 -31.43 -16.90
C ALA A 108 15.19 -30.10 -17.60
N LYS A 109 15.84 -29.85 -18.74
CA LYS A 109 15.61 -28.63 -19.53
C LYS A 109 14.24 -28.67 -20.22
N PRO A 110 13.30 -27.75 -19.92
CA PRO A 110 11.98 -27.76 -20.52
C PRO A 110 12.03 -27.32 -21.98
N LYS A 111 11.19 -27.93 -22.83
CA LYS A 111 10.98 -27.53 -24.23
C LYS A 111 9.65 -26.78 -24.32
N ILE A 112 9.70 -25.46 -24.47
CA ILE A 112 8.50 -24.59 -24.37
C ILE A 112 8.04 -24.19 -25.78
N CYS A 113 6.91 -24.70 -26.25
CA CYS A 113 6.31 -24.21 -27.50
C CYS A 113 5.46 -22.97 -27.21
N ILE A 114 5.81 -21.82 -27.78
CA ILE A 114 5.04 -20.58 -27.63
C ILE A 114 4.15 -20.43 -28.86
N THR A 115 2.83 -20.50 -28.67
CA THR A 115 1.83 -20.40 -29.74
C THR A 115 1.12 -19.04 -29.74
N THR A 116 0.43 -18.75 -30.84
CA THR A 116 -0.44 -17.57 -30.98
C THR A 116 -1.83 -18.00 -31.43
N SER A 117 -2.82 -17.13 -31.22
CA SER A 117 -4.12 -17.28 -31.86
C SER A 117 -3.99 -17.21 -33.38
N ILE A 118 -4.93 -17.82 -34.10
CA ILE A 118 -5.00 -17.78 -35.57
C ILE A 118 -4.99 -16.32 -36.06
N ARG A 119 -4.17 -16.04 -37.08
CA ARG A 119 -3.97 -14.69 -37.68
C ARG A 119 -3.60 -13.62 -36.63
N PRO A 120 -2.44 -13.74 -35.96
CA PRO A 120 -2.02 -12.76 -34.97
C PRO A 120 -1.65 -11.43 -35.66
N MET A 121 -2.01 -10.31 -35.04
CA MET A 121 -1.51 -9.00 -35.49
C MET A 121 0.00 -8.89 -35.26
N LYS A 122 0.67 -8.05 -36.06
CA LYS A 122 2.12 -7.82 -35.99
C LYS A 122 2.65 -7.51 -34.58
N VAL A 123 1.85 -6.82 -33.76
CA VAL A 123 2.18 -6.50 -32.36
C VAL A 123 2.37 -7.77 -31.51
N HIS A 124 1.48 -8.76 -31.66
CA HIS A 124 1.56 -10.04 -30.96
C HIS A 124 2.79 -10.83 -31.40
N PHE A 125 3.10 -10.80 -32.70
CA PHE A 125 4.29 -11.46 -33.24
C PHE A 125 5.60 -10.85 -32.68
N PHE A 126 5.69 -9.51 -32.62
CA PHE A 126 6.83 -8.84 -32.00
C PHE A 126 6.96 -9.15 -30.50
N PHE A 127 5.84 -9.20 -29.79
CA PHE A 127 5.83 -9.58 -28.38
C PHE A 127 6.36 -11.00 -28.17
N LEU A 128 5.94 -11.97 -29.00
CA LEU A 128 6.47 -13.33 -28.93
C LEU A 128 7.96 -13.39 -29.26
N LEU A 129 8.42 -12.63 -30.25
CA LEU A 129 9.84 -12.57 -30.58
C LEU A 129 10.68 -12.05 -29.39
N GLN A 130 10.17 -11.05 -28.66
CA GLN A 130 10.81 -10.57 -27.43
C GLN A 130 10.82 -11.65 -26.34
N LYS A 131 9.73 -12.42 -26.19
CA LYS A 131 9.66 -13.51 -25.21
C LYS A 131 10.64 -14.64 -25.54
N LYS A 132 10.74 -15.05 -26.81
CA LYS A 132 11.72 -16.05 -27.29
C LYS A 132 13.16 -15.70 -26.91
N LYS A 133 13.55 -14.42 -27.03
CA LYS A 133 14.90 -13.97 -26.65
C LYS A 133 15.17 -14.11 -25.14
N ARG A 134 14.13 -14.08 -24.31
CA ARG A 134 14.23 -14.19 -22.85
C ARG A 134 14.11 -15.64 -22.36
N THR A 135 13.47 -16.52 -23.11
CA THR A 135 13.31 -17.94 -22.78
C THR A 135 14.28 -18.79 -23.60
N PRO A 136 15.38 -19.29 -23.01
CA PRO A 136 16.46 -19.91 -23.78
C PRO A 136 16.07 -21.23 -24.49
N PHE A 137 14.89 -21.80 -24.22
CA PHE A 137 14.53 -23.17 -24.59
C PHE A 137 13.21 -23.31 -25.38
N SER A 138 12.77 -22.27 -26.10
CA SER A 138 11.51 -22.29 -26.85
C SER A 138 11.68 -22.41 -28.38
N PRO A 139 11.25 -23.50 -29.03
CA PRO A 139 11.06 -23.56 -30.49
C PRO A 139 9.80 -22.80 -30.93
N PHE A 140 9.79 -22.32 -32.18
CA PHE A 140 8.66 -21.62 -32.82
C PHE A 140 8.32 -22.38 -34.11
N ASN A 141 7.04 -22.66 -34.35
CA ASN A 141 6.50 -23.06 -35.65
C ASN A 141 5.61 -21.93 -36.18
#